data_AF-A0A1I6W1A8-F1
#
_entry.id   AF-A0A1I6W1A8-F1
#
_cell.length_a   1.000
_cell.length_b   1.000
_cell.length_c   1.000
_cell.angle_alpha   90.00
_cell.angle_beta   90.00
_cell.angle_gamma   90.00
#
_symmetry.space_group_name_H-M   'P 1'
#
loop_
_entity.id
_entity.type
_entity.pdbx_description
1 polymer ?
#
loop_
_entity_poly.entity_id
_entity_poly.type
_entity_poly.pdbx_seq_one_letter_code
_entity_poly.pdbx_strand_id
1 'polypeptide(L)'
;MEPDTGATLAEEPEGCLSVPGPYLTVARPDLATVHGKDKDGNPLTVEGRGYFARCLQHESDHLAGRLYVDRLSQRERKRALRAMAEQRDEVFARRAARTEARQADGRTR
;
A
#
# COMPACT_ATOMS: atom_id res chain seq x y z
N MET A 1 25.49 -17.42 -12.81
CA MET A 1 24.41 -16.41 -12.86
C MET A 1 24.72 -15.47 -11.72
N GLU A 2 25.36 -14.34 -12.05
CA GLU A 2 25.78 -13.37 -11.04
C GLU A 2 24.53 -12.80 -10.34
N PRO A 3 24.52 -12.66 -9.00
CA PRO A 3 23.44 -11.97 -8.32
C PRO A 3 23.47 -10.50 -8.73
N ASP A 4 22.31 -9.98 -9.12
CA ASP A 4 22.11 -8.56 -9.38
C ASP A 4 22.32 -7.76 -8.07
N THR A 5 23.53 -7.25 -7.86
CA THR A 5 23.97 -6.62 -6.60
C THR A 5 23.45 -5.18 -6.43
N GLY A 6 22.52 -4.72 -7.27
CA GLY A 6 21.95 -3.37 -7.16
C GLY A 6 20.44 -3.40 -7.39
N ALA A 7 19.67 -3.82 -6.39
CA ALA A 7 18.21 -3.74 -6.46
C ALA A 7 17.80 -2.28 -6.77
N THR A 8 17.29 -2.06 -7.99
CA THR A 8 16.83 -0.74 -8.41
C THR A 8 15.69 -0.31 -7.48
N LEU A 9 15.83 0.88 -6.87
CA LEU A 9 14.79 1.45 -6.02
C LEU A 9 13.87 2.33 -6.87
N ALA A 10 12.58 2.03 -6.83
CA ALA A 10 11.52 2.88 -7.38
C ALA A 10 11.02 3.82 -6.29
N GLU A 11 11.11 5.14 -6.55
CA GLU A 11 10.59 6.20 -5.68
C GLU A 11 9.25 6.70 -6.23
N GLU A 12 8.16 6.16 -5.71
CA GLU A 12 6.80 6.53 -6.16
C GLU A 12 5.90 6.89 -4.97
N PRO A 13 4.82 7.66 -5.20
CA PRO A 13 3.82 7.95 -4.19
C PRO A 13 3.13 6.67 -3.68
N GLU A 14 3.02 6.53 -2.37
CA GLU A 14 2.34 5.43 -1.71
C GLU A 14 1.35 5.98 -0.67
N GLY A 15 0.20 5.31 -0.57
CA GLY A 15 -0.83 5.58 0.43
C GLY A 15 -1.37 4.27 0.96
N CYS A 16 -2.11 4.32 2.07
CA CYS A 16 -2.70 3.16 2.71
C CYS A 16 -4.14 3.45 3.11
N LEU A 17 -5.04 2.48 2.96
CA LEU A 17 -6.42 2.64 3.41
C LEU A 17 -6.53 2.84 4.93
N SER A 18 -5.58 2.29 5.69
CA SER A 18 -5.43 2.42 7.15
C SER A 18 -4.79 3.75 7.58
N VAL A 19 -4.18 4.50 6.65
CA VAL A 19 -3.62 5.84 6.88
C VAL A 19 -4.34 6.82 5.93
N PRO A 20 -5.61 7.18 6.21
CA PRO A 20 -6.44 7.96 5.30
C PRO A 20 -5.90 9.37 5.10
N GLY A 21 -5.80 9.81 3.85
CA GLY A 21 -5.41 11.17 3.48
C GLY A 21 -4.05 11.26 2.78
N PRO A 22 -2.93 11.11 3.51
CA PRO A 22 -1.60 11.38 2.97
C PRO A 22 -1.12 10.31 1.98
N TYR A 23 -0.53 10.81 0.90
CA TYR A 23 0.33 10.05 -0.01
C TYR A 23 1.72 10.65 0.02
N LEU A 24 2.74 9.80 0.18
CA LEU A 24 4.13 10.22 0.27
C LEU A 24 5.01 9.30 -0.58
N THR A 25 6.09 9.85 -1.14
CA THR A 25 7.05 9.07 -1.89
C THR A 25 7.79 8.10 -0.97
N VAL A 26 7.80 6.82 -1.34
CA VAL A 26 8.52 5.77 -0.59
C VAL A 26 9.41 4.99 -1.56
N ALA A 27 10.70 4.88 -1.23
CA ALA A 27 11.62 4.04 -1.98
C ALA A 27 11.36 2.55 -1.70
N ARG A 28 11.18 1.75 -2.74
CA ARG A 28 11.04 0.28 -2.66
C ARG A 28 11.80 -0.39 -3.80
N PRO A 29 12.31 -1.61 -3.62
CA PRO A 29 12.78 -2.43 -4.73
C PRO A 29 11.74 -2.49 -5.85
N ASP A 30 12.19 -2.29 -7.09
CA ASP A 30 11.33 -2.35 -8.29
C ASP A 30 10.85 -3.78 -8.58
N LEU A 31 11.50 -4.81 -8.04
CA LEU A 31 11.13 -6.22 -8.17
C LEU A 31 10.75 -6.78 -6.80
N ALA A 32 9.68 -7.57 -6.75
CA ALA A 32 9.32 -8.35 -5.57
C ALA A 32 8.78 -9.73 -5.96
N THR A 33 9.20 -10.75 -5.20
CA THR A 33 8.70 -12.12 -5.31
C THR A 33 8.17 -12.53 -3.95
N VAL A 34 6.89 -12.94 -3.90
CA VAL A 34 6.20 -13.39 -2.68
C VAL A 34 5.83 -14.85 -2.84
N HIS A 35 6.09 -15.64 -1.80
CA HIS A 35 5.71 -17.04 -1.72
C HIS A 35 4.58 -17.20 -0.69
N GLY A 36 3.60 -18.02 -1.02
CA GLY A 36 2.45 -18.26 -0.16
C GLY A 36 1.63 -19.45 -0.61
N LYS A 37 0.34 -19.41 -0.31
CA LYS A 37 -0.63 -20.41 -0.74
C LYS A 37 -1.83 -19.72 -1.37
N ASP A 38 -2.45 -20.38 -2.33
CA ASP A 38 -3.75 -19.95 -2.84
C ASP A 38 -4.88 -20.22 -1.82
N LYS A 39 -6.12 -19.90 -2.19
CA LYS A 39 -7.31 -20.10 -1.36
C LYS A 39 -7.60 -21.58 -1.04
N ASP A 40 -7.06 -22.50 -1.83
CA ASP A 40 -7.26 -23.95 -1.70
C ASP A 40 -6.06 -24.61 -0.97
N GLY A 41 -5.05 -23.82 -0.58
CA GLY A 41 -3.88 -24.25 0.17
C GLY A 41 -2.69 -24.71 -0.67
N ASN A 42 -2.77 -24.62 -2.01
CA ASN A 42 -1.68 -25.02 -2.90
C ASN A 42 -0.57 -23.97 -2.88
N PRO A 43 0.72 -24.37 -2.97
CA PRO A 43 1.82 -23.42 -3.06
C PRO A 43 1.67 -22.45 -4.23
N LEU A 44 1.93 -21.18 -3.98
CA LEU A 44 1.85 -20.09 -4.97
C LEU A 44 3.10 -19.21 -4.86
N THR A 45 3.65 -18.83 -6.02
CA THR A 45 4.69 -17.79 -6.13
C THR A 45 4.18 -16.68 -7.02
N VAL A 46 4.25 -15.44 -6.55
CA VAL A 46 3.84 -14.25 -7.28
C VAL A 46 5.04 -13.32 -7.42
N GLU A 47 5.40 -13.00 -8.65
CA GLU A 47 6.43 -12.02 -8.97
C GLU A 47 5.81 -10.79 -9.62
N GLY A 48 6.32 -9.61 -9.27
CA GLY A 48 5.85 -8.34 -9.83
C GLY A 48 6.97 -7.33 -9.96
N ARG A 49 6.77 -6.36 -10.86
CA ARG A 49 7.63 -5.18 -11.04
C ARG A 49 6.87 -3.87 -10.85
N GLY A 50 7.56 -2.76 -10.63
CA GLY A 50 6.99 -1.42 -10.50
C GLY A 50 5.85 -1.33 -9.49
N TYR A 51 4.71 -0.79 -9.91
CA TYR A 51 3.53 -0.64 -9.06
C TYR A 51 3.06 -1.96 -8.42
N PHE A 52 3.10 -3.08 -9.16
CA PHE A 52 2.67 -4.36 -8.60
C PHE A 52 3.66 -4.89 -7.56
N ALA A 53 4.97 -4.72 -7.78
CA ALA A 53 5.98 -5.02 -6.76
C ALA A 53 5.76 -4.20 -5.48
N ARG A 54 5.42 -2.92 -5.62
CA ARG A 54 5.09 -2.04 -4.50
C ARG A 54 3.87 -2.56 -3.72
N CYS A 55 2.80 -2.95 -4.40
CA CYS A 55 1.63 -3.55 -3.76
C CYS A 55 1.99 -4.82 -2.98
N LEU A 56 2.73 -5.76 -3.60
CA LEU A 56 3.16 -6.99 -2.94
C LEU A 56 3.94 -6.72 -1.65
N GLN A 57 4.88 -5.78 -1.71
CA GLN A 57 5.66 -5.39 -0.54
C GLN A 57 4.81 -4.68 0.52
N HIS A 58 3.89 -3.79 0.12
CA HIS A 58 2.97 -3.08 1.02
C HIS A 58 2.11 -4.04 1.84
N GLU A 59 1.48 -5.00 1.17
CA GLU A 59 0.63 -5.97 1.86
C GLU A 59 1.47 -6.94 2.71
N SER A 60 2.68 -7.29 2.26
CA SER A 60 3.61 -8.09 3.07
C SER A 60 4.03 -7.38 4.35
N ASP A 61 4.19 -6.05 4.32
CA ASP A 61 4.49 -5.26 5.51
C ASP A 61 3.34 -5.27 6.53
N HIS A 62 2.10 -5.21 6.04
CA HIS A 62 0.93 -5.33 6.89
C HIS A 62 0.92 -6.65 7.66
N LEU A 63 1.30 -7.75 7.00
CA LEU A 63 1.45 -9.06 7.66
C LEU A 63 2.55 -9.06 8.73
N ALA A 64 3.56 -8.20 8.58
CA ALA A 64 4.64 -8.00 9.56
C ALA A 64 4.32 -6.90 10.59
N GLY A 65 3.09 -6.36 10.61
CA GLY A 65 2.68 -5.29 11.53
C GLY A 65 3.33 -3.93 11.25
N ARG A 66 3.78 -3.69 10.01
CA ARG A 66 4.43 -2.46 9.57
C ARG A 66 3.55 -1.70 8.58
N LEU A 67 3.61 -0.37 8.62
CA LEU A 67 2.94 0.51 7.67
C LEU A 67 3.95 1.21 6.77
N TYR A 68 3.50 1.73 5.62
CA TYR A 68 4.39 2.49 4.72
C TYR A 68 5.04 3.69 5.41
N VAL A 69 4.33 4.33 6.35
CA VAL A 69 4.83 5.49 7.10
C VAL A 69 6.03 5.14 8.01
N ASP A 70 6.23 3.86 8.31
CA ASP A 70 7.37 3.39 9.10
C ASP A 70 8.67 3.30 8.27
N ARG A 71 8.58 3.40 6.94
CA ARG A 71 9.76 3.56 6.05
C ARG A 71 10.23 5.00 5.90
N LEU A 72 9.38 5.96 6.27
CA LEU A 72 9.68 7.37 6.11
C LEU A 72 10.68 7.84 7.17
N SER A 73 11.37 8.96 6.91
CA SER A 73 12.11 9.64 7.97
C SER A 73 11.17 10.03 9.11
N GLN A 74 11.68 10.14 10.35
CA GLN A 74 10.85 10.52 11.50
C GLN A 74 10.04 11.81 11.27
N ARG A 75 10.65 12.80 10.60
CA ARG A 75 10.01 14.08 10.28
C ARG A 75 8.83 13.88 9.33
N GLU A 76 9.01 13.07 8.30
CA GLU A 76 7.98 12.77 7.31
C GLU A 76 6.87 11.91 7.89
N ARG A 77 7.21 10.90 8.68
CA ARG A 77 6.23 10.10 9.43
C ARG A 77 5.36 10.97 10.33
N LYS A 78 5.96 11.88 11.09
CA LYS A 78 5.22 12.83 11.94
C LYS A 78 4.28 13.73 11.12
N ARG A 79 4.74 14.21 9.96
CA ARG A 79 3.92 15.02 9.03
C ARG A 79 2.76 14.19 8.48
N ALA A 80 3.01 12.96 8.06
CA ALA A 80 2.00 12.03 7.55
C ALA A 80 0.88 11.79 8.58
N LEU A 81 1.26 11.49 9.82
CA LEU A 81 0.29 11.20 10.89
C LEU A 81 -0.54 12.42 11.28
N ARG A 82 0.04 13.63 11.24
CA ARG A 82 -0.71 14.88 11.43
C ARG A 82 -1.71 15.12 10.31
N ALA A 83 -1.26 15.01 9.06
CA ALA A 83 -2.12 15.14 7.89
C ALA A 83 -3.26 14.09 7.90
N MET A 84 -2.96 12.86 8.30
CA MET A 84 -3.96 11.81 8.50
C MET A 84 -5.00 12.23 9.53
N ALA A 85 -4.58 12.72 10.70
CA ALA A 85 -5.49 13.16 11.76
C ALA A 85 -6.41 14.30 11.31
N GLU A 86 -5.88 15.26 10.55
CA GLU A 86 -6.63 16.40 10.01
C GLU A 86 -7.64 15.98 8.91
N GLN A 87 -7.28 15.02 8.07
CA GLN A 87 -8.09 14.62 6.90
C GLN A 87 -9.02 13.43 7.17
N ARG A 88 -8.87 12.76 8.32
CA ARG A 88 -9.52 11.48 8.64
C ARG A 88 -11.03 11.51 8.39
N ASP A 89 -11.69 12.50 8.97
CA ASP A 89 -13.16 12.56 9.00
C ASP A 89 -13.70 12.90 7.61
N GLU A 90 -13.07 13.82 6.88
CA GLU A 90 -13.42 14.15 5.50
C GLU A 90 -13.28 12.94 4.57
N VAL A 91 -12.15 12.21 4.66
CA VAL A 91 -11.90 11.03 3.84
C VAL A 91 -12.94 9.94 4.10
N PHE A 92 -13.29 9.71 5.37
CA PHE A 92 -14.32 8.73 5.71
C PHE A 92 -15.72 9.16 5.28
N ALA A 93 -16.10 10.42 5.48
CA ALA A 93 -17.37 10.96 4.99
C ALA A 93 -17.50 10.79 3.47
N ARG A 94 -16.45 11.11 2.71
CA ARG A 94 -16.41 10.91 1.24
C ARG A 94 -16.55 9.44 0.85
N ARG A 95 -15.90 8.52 1.58
CA ARG A 95 -16.00 7.08 1.33
C ARG A 95 -17.42 6.56 1.59
N ALA A 96 -18.08 7.03 2.66
CA ALA A 96 -19.47 6.68 2.98
C ALA A 96 -20.42 7.15 1.87
N ALA A 97 -20.35 8.43 1.49
CA ALA A 97 -21.19 8.99 0.42
C ALA A 97 -21.00 8.26 -0.92
N ARG A 98 -19.76 7.85 -1.26
CA ARG A 98 -19.51 7.08 -2.49
C ARG A 98 -20.12 5.68 -2.45
N THR A 99 -20.14 5.05 -1.28
CA THR A 99 -20.78 3.74 -1.09
C THR A 99 -22.29 3.85 -1.26
N GLU A 100 -22.91 4.85 -0.65
CA GLU A 100 -24.35 5.14 -0.80
C GLU A 100 -24.73 5.40 -2.27
N ALA A 101 -23.94 6.22 -2.98
CA ALA A 101 -24.16 6.48 -4.40
C ALA A 101 -24.07 5.20 -5.25
N ARG A 102 -23.08 4.33 -5.00
CA ARG A 102 -22.95 3.04 -5.72
C ARG A 102 -24.12 2.10 -5.47
N GLN A 103 -24.68 2.13 -4.26
CA GLN A 103 -25.87 1.35 -3.90
C GLN A 103 -27.12 1.88 -4.61
N ALA A 104 -27.28 3.20 -4.66
CA ALA A 104 -28.38 3.86 -5.38
C ALA A 104 -28.33 3.60 -6.90
N ASP A 105 -27.13 3.55 -7.48
CA ASP A 105 -26.92 3.25 -8.92
C ASP A 105 -27.12 1.78 -9.30
N GLY A 106 -27.49 0.90 -8.36
CA GLY A 106 -27.68 -0.54 -8.61
C GLY A 106 -26.39 -1.29 -8.99
N ARG A 107 -25.20 -0.66 -8.81
CA ARG A 107 -23.88 -1.25 -9.11
C ARG A 107 -23.28 -1.96 -7.91
N THR A 108 -24.13 -2.51 -7.05
CA THR A 108 -23.68 -3.40 -5.96
C THR A 108 -23.65 -4.80 -6.54
N ARG A 109 -22.47 -5.23 -6.99
CA ARG A 109 -22.20 -6.66 -7.21
C ARG A 109 -22.00 -7.36 -5.88
#